data_AF-A0AAD6G476-F1
#
_entry.id   AF-A0AAD6G476-F1
#
_cell.length_a   1.000
_cell.length_b   1.000
_cell.length_c   1.000
_cell.angle_alpha   90.00
_cell.angle_beta   90.00
_cell.angle_gamma   90.00
#
_symmetry.space_group_name_H-M   'P 1'
#
loop_
_entity.id
_entity.type
_entity.pdbx_description
1 polymer ?
#
loop_
_entity_poly.entity_id
_entity_poly.type
_entity_poly.pdbx_seq_one_letter_code
_entity_poly.pdbx_strand_id
1 'polypeptide(L)'
;MVDTIKNDPWLPARGQWVQKLIDLNIRLCEIVQREAYLVKQCAESEDLLKDTKKSQQQLDEWHAEMEALNQDYWSVERMLYANYALCPTGPLWRAYLAARKVPQWHLFAWLNEDCVRRGGCCGRACGCCKKPRSSLQSKGDGHCTRMCGCCMESRGFSLNEEQQKLCQPTVNVMCERRDM
;
A
#
# COMPACT_ATOMS: atom_id res chain seq x y z
N MET A 1 -13.47 19.27 -30.46
CA MET A 1 -12.63 19.39 -29.25
C MET A 1 -12.43 18.02 -28.55
N VAL A 2 -12.52 16.91 -29.30
CA VAL A 2 -12.39 15.52 -28.79
C VAL A 2 -11.21 14.80 -29.47
N ASP A 3 -10.71 15.32 -30.59
CA ASP A 3 -9.68 14.68 -31.42
C ASP A 3 -8.23 14.87 -30.94
N THR A 4 -8.00 15.70 -29.93
CA THR A 4 -6.64 16.03 -29.46
C THR A 4 -6.08 15.01 -28.47
N ILE A 5 -6.92 14.18 -27.84
CA ILE A 5 -6.49 13.23 -26.80
C ILE A 5 -5.91 11.94 -27.43
N LYS A 6 -6.46 11.50 -28.57
CA LYS A 6 -6.06 10.24 -29.22
C LYS A 6 -4.69 10.29 -29.90
N ASN A 7 -4.17 11.48 -30.17
CA ASN A 7 -2.89 11.70 -30.86
C ASN A 7 -1.80 12.28 -29.95
N ASP A 8 -1.94 12.22 -28.63
CA ASP A 8 -0.91 12.72 -27.72
C ASP A 8 0.27 11.73 -27.64
N PRO A 9 1.46 12.08 -28.17
CA PRO A 9 2.63 11.18 -28.18
C PRO A 9 3.10 10.79 -26.77
N TRP A 10 2.69 11.55 -25.75
CA TRP A 10 3.08 11.35 -24.36
C TRP A 10 2.08 10.52 -23.55
N LEU A 11 0.96 10.09 -24.15
CA LEU A 11 -0.05 9.28 -23.47
C LEU A 11 0.53 7.97 -22.88
N PRO A 12 1.37 7.19 -23.60
CA PRO A 12 1.99 5.98 -23.05
C PRO A 12 2.95 6.29 -21.89
N ALA A 13 3.74 7.35 -22.01
CA ALA A 13 4.69 7.78 -20.97
C ALA A 13 3.97 8.23 -19.69
N ARG A 14 2.85 8.95 -19.81
CA ARG A 14 2.01 9.32 -18.66
C ARG A 14 1.35 8.11 -18.02
N GLY A 15 0.84 7.16 -18.80
CA GLY A 15 0.27 5.92 -18.28
C GLY A 15 1.29 5.13 -17.46
N GLN A 16 2.50 4.93 -17.98
CA GLN A 16 3.58 4.25 -17.26
C GLN A 16 3.99 4.99 -15.98
N TRP A 17 4.06 6.33 -16.04
CA TRP A 17 4.36 7.14 -14.87
C TRP A 17 3.31 6.99 -13.76
N VAL A 18 2.02 7.04 -14.12
CA VAL A 18 0.92 6.83 -13.16
C VAL A 18 0.94 5.41 -12.61
N GLN A 19 1.15 4.40 -13.45
CA GLN A 19 1.22 3.01 -13.03
C GLN A 19 2.31 2.83 -11.97
N LYS A 20 3.52 3.30 -12.26
CA LYS A 20 4.65 3.25 -11.33
C LYS A 20 4.37 4.01 -10.04
N LEU A 21 3.67 5.14 -10.11
CA LEU A 21 3.26 5.89 -8.93
C LEU A 21 2.29 5.08 -8.04
N ILE A 22 1.31 4.41 -8.64
CA ILE A 22 0.35 3.56 -7.92
C ILE A 22 1.08 2.39 -7.26
N ASP A 23 1.91 1.68 -8.01
CA ASP A 23 2.64 0.50 -7.53
C ASP A 23 3.58 0.85 -6.37
N LEU A 24 4.31 1.97 -6.46
CA LEU A 24 5.19 2.42 -5.39
C LEU A 24 4.42 2.84 -4.13
N ASN A 25 3.27 3.52 -4.27
CA ASN A 25 2.44 3.86 -3.10
C ASN A 25 1.85 2.62 -2.44
N ILE A 26 1.39 1.66 -3.24
CA ILE A 26 0.92 0.37 -2.77
C ILE A 26 2.03 -0.35 -2.00
N ARG A 27 3.25 -0.40 -2.55
CA ARG A 27 4.39 -1.03 -1.89
C ARG A 27 4.74 -0.38 -0.56
N LEU A 28 4.71 0.96 -0.46
CA LEU A 28 4.88 1.66 0.81
C LEU A 28 3.79 1.27 1.83
N CYS A 29 2.54 1.14 1.39
CA CYS A 29 1.45 0.68 2.26
C CYS A 29 1.67 -0.76 2.72
N GLU A 30 2.12 -1.66 1.84
CA GLU A 30 2.44 -3.05 2.19
C GLU A 30 3.52 -3.14 3.27
N ILE A 31 4.61 -2.37 3.09
CA ILE A 31 5.74 -2.35 4.02
C ILE A 31 5.29 -1.88 5.40
N VAL A 32 4.64 -0.71 5.47
CA VAL A 32 4.16 -0.15 6.75
C VAL A 32 3.11 -1.02 7.41
N GLN A 33 2.25 -1.70 6.63
CA GLN A 33 1.26 -2.62 7.20
C GLN A 33 1.89 -3.91 7.75
N ARG A 34 2.95 -4.42 7.10
CA ARG A 34 3.69 -5.57 7.59
C ARG A 34 4.51 -5.22 8.81
N GLU A 35 5.23 -4.09 8.79
CA GLU A 35 5.96 -3.56 9.94
C GLU A 35 5.05 -3.44 11.16
N ALA A 36 3.89 -2.79 11.01
CA ALA A 36 2.91 -2.65 12.09
C ALA A 36 2.41 -3.99 12.66
N TYR A 37 2.26 -5.00 11.79
CA TYR A 37 1.91 -6.35 12.22
C TYR A 37 3.05 -7.00 13.01
N LEU A 38 4.28 -6.94 12.51
CA LEU A 38 5.45 -7.53 13.17
C LEU A 38 5.73 -6.87 14.53
N VAL A 39 5.65 -5.55 14.63
CA VAL A 39 5.78 -4.82 15.91
C VAL A 39 4.77 -5.32 16.93
N LYS A 40 3.50 -5.50 16.52
CA LYS A 40 2.46 -6.07 17.40
C LYS A 40 2.81 -7.50 17.81
N GLN A 41 3.25 -8.35 16.88
CA GLN A 41 3.59 -9.75 17.19
C GLN A 41 4.82 -9.89 18.10
N CYS A 42 5.85 -9.05 17.91
CA CYS A 42 7.01 -9.00 18.80
C CYS A 42 6.58 -8.60 20.22
N ALA A 43 5.83 -7.50 20.36
CA ALA A 43 5.35 -7.05 21.67
C ALA A 43 4.50 -8.13 22.39
N GLU A 44 3.55 -8.75 21.68
CA GLU A 44 2.74 -9.84 22.23
C GLU A 44 3.58 -11.07 22.62
N SER A 45 4.66 -11.36 21.89
CA SER A 45 5.50 -12.54 22.18
C SER A 45 6.50 -12.29 23.31
N GLU A 46 7.02 -11.07 23.43
CA GLU A 46 7.86 -10.63 24.54
C GLU A 46 7.07 -10.59 25.86
N ASP A 47 5.81 -10.16 25.82
CA ASP A 47 4.92 -10.17 26.99
C ASP A 47 4.59 -11.60 27.47
N LEU A 48 4.60 -12.58 26.56
CA LEU A 48 4.22 -13.97 26.83
C LEU A 48 5.39 -14.89 27.22
N LEU A 49 6.61 -14.36 27.38
CA LEU A 49 7.87 -15.10 27.58
C LEU A 49 7.73 -16.34 28.50
N LYS A 50 7.37 -17.46 27.88
CA LYS A 50 7.67 -18.82 28.31
C LYS A 50 8.82 -19.28 27.43
N ASP A 51 9.99 -19.16 28.02
CA ASP A 51 11.32 -19.40 27.48
C ASP A 51 11.40 -20.70 26.66
N THR A 52 11.19 -20.61 25.35
CA THR A 52 11.41 -21.72 24.43
C THR A 52 12.26 -21.24 23.26
N LYS A 53 13.26 -22.05 22.88
CA LYS A 53 14.16 -21.80 21.74
C LYS A 53 13.40 -21.48 20.45
N LYS A 54 12.19 -22.02 20.28
CA LYS A 54 11.31 -21.75 19.12
C LYS A 54 10.75 -20.33 19.13
N SER A 55 10.33 -19.83 20.29
CA SER A 55 9.86 -18.44 20.42
C SER A 55 10.98 -17.45 20.14
N GLN A 56 12.19 -17.72 20.63
CA GLN A 56 13.34 -16.85 20.35
C GLN A 56 13.68 -16.83 18.86
N GLN A 57 13.74 -18.00 18.20
CA GLN A 57 13.99 -18.07 16.77
C GLN A 57 12.95 -17.27 15.97
N GLN A 58 11.67 -17.35 16.33
CA GLN A 58 10.62 -16.59 15.64
C GLN A 58 10.76 -15.08 15.82
N LEU A 59 11.14 -14.63 17.01
CA LEU A 59 11.44 -13.22 17.30
C LEU A 59 12.63 -12.74 16.45
N ASP A 60 13.69 -13.53 16.37
CA ASP A 60 14.88 -13.21 15.56
C ASP A 60 14.50 -13.11 14.07
N GLU A 61 13.65 -14.01 13.56
CA GLU A 61 13.12 -13.95 12.20
C GLU A 61 12.29 -12.69 11.93
N TRP A 62 11.43 -12.28 12.88
CA TRP A 62 10.65 -11.05 12.74
C TRP A 62 11.51 -9.79 12.81
N HIS A 63 12.53 -9.76 13.66
CA HIS A 63 13.50 -8.66 13.69
C HIS A 63 14.25 -8.54 12.37
N ALA A 64 14.75 -9.66 11.82
CA ALA A 64 15.40 -9.68 10.52
C ALA A 64 14.45 -9.22 9.38
N GLU A 65 13.18 -9.63 9.42
CA GLU A 65 12.18 -9.17 8.44
C GLU A 65 11.95 -7.65 8.56
N MET A 66 11.87 -7.09 9.77
CA MET A 66 11.73 -5.64 9.97
C MET A 66 12.94 -4.86 9.45
N GLU A 67 14.16 -5.35 9.66
CA GLU A 67 15.37 -4.73 9.09
C GLU A 67 15.34 -4.71 7.56
N ALA A 68 14.93 -5.83 6.94
CA ALA A 68 14.76 -5.91 5.49
C ALA A 68 13.67 -4.95 4.99
N LEU A 69 12.53 -4.86 5.68
CA LEU A 69 11.45 -3.94 5.37
C LEU A 69 11.89 -2.47 5.43
N ASN A 70 12.78 -2.12 6.37
CA ASN A 70 13.31 -0.76 6.45
C ASN A 70 14.23 -0.41 5.25
N GLN A 71 15.04 -1.36 4.79
CA GLN A 71 15.86 -1.20 3.58
C GLN A 71 14.98 -1.08 2.31
N ASP A 72 13.94 -1.91 2.23
CA ASP A 72 12.93 -1.85 1.16
C ASP A 72 12.20 -0.51 1.17
N TYR A 73 11.79 -0.03 2.35
CA TYR A 73 11.13 1.26 2.51
C TYR A 73 11.98 2.38 1.94
N TRP A 74 13.25 2.44 2.35
CA TRP A 74 14.20 3.45 1.86
C TRP A 74 14.29 3.41 0.33
N SER A 75 14.46 2.21 -0.23
CA SER A 75 14.58 2.01 -1.68
C SER A 75 13.33 2.46 -2.43
N VAL A 76 12.15 2.06 -1.96
CA VAL A 76 10.85 2.42 -2.57
C VAL A 76 10.60 3.93 -2.45
N GLU A 77 10.97 4.55 -1.33
CA GLU A 77 10.87 5.99 -1.16
C GLU A 77 11.77 6.75 -2.15
N ARG A 78 13.01 6.28 -2.36
CA ARG A 78 13.92 6.85 -3.37
C ARG A 78 13.36 6.68 -4.78
N MET A 79 12.79 5.51 -5.10
CA MET A 79 12.13 5.27 -6.39
C MET A 79 10.92 6.18 -6.59
N LEU A 80 10.14 6.43 -5.53
CA LEU A 80 8.99 7.35 -5.57
C LEU A 80 9.44 8.78 -5.83
N TYR A 81 10.50 9.23 -5.16
CA TYR A 81 11.11 10.54 -5.42
C TYR A 81 11.62 10.66 -6.86
N ALA A 82 12.35 9.66 -7.36
CA ALA A 82 12.80 9.63 -8.74
C ALA A 82 11.62 9.66 -9.73
N ASN A 83 10.54 8.93 -9.42
CA ASN A 83 9.32 8.96 -10.24
C ASN A 83 8.66 10.35 -10.24
N TYR A 84 8.65 11.06 -9.10
CA TYR A 84 8.18 12.45 -9.06
C TYR A 84 9.01 13.38 -9.94
N ALA A 85 10.34 13.22 -9.95
CA ALA A 85 11.23 14.04 -10.78
C ALA A 85 11.02 13.81 -12.30
N LEU A 86 10.61 12.60 -12.69
CA LEU A 86 10.30 12.24 -14.08
C LEU A 86 8.87 12.59 -14.50
N CYS A 87 8.07 13.21 -13.62
CA CYS A 87 6.68 13.50 -13.90
C CYS A 87 6.55 14.54 -15.03
N PRO A 88 5.78 14.25 -16.11
CA PRO A 88 5.45 15.26 -17.10
C PRO A 88 4.64 16.38 -16.42
N THR A 89 5.19 17.60 -16.40
CA THR A 89 4.48 18.76 -15.84
C THR A 89 3.15 18.95 -16.56
N GLY A 90 2.04 19.01 -15.81
CA GLY A 90 0.72 19.12 -16.43
C GLY A 90 -0.44 19.05 -15.46
N PRO A 91 -1.69 19.07 -15.97
CA PRO A 91 -2.91 19.01 -15.16
C PRO A 91 -2.95 17.80 -14.21
N LEU A 92 -2.50 16.63 -14.68
CA LEU A 92 -2.48 15.41 -13.89
C LEU A 92 -1.58 15.52 -12.65
N TRP A 93 -0.36 16.05 -12.82
CA TRP A 93 0.56 16.27 -11.71
C TRP A 93 -0.02 17.26 -10.69
N ARG A 94 -0.63 18.35 -11.17
CA ARG A 94 -1.30 19.32 -10.29
C ARG A 94 -2.45 18.69 -9.52
N ALA A 95 -3.27 17.87 -10.17
CA ALA A 95 -4.36 17.15 -9.52
C ALA A 95 -3.83 16.18 -8.45
N TYR A 96 -2.77 15.44 -8.76
CA TYR A 96 -2.12 14.56 -7.79
C TYR A 96 -1.60 15.34 -6.57
N LEU A 97 -0.84 16.42 -6.79
CA LEU A 97 -0.32 17.24 -5.70
C LEU A 97 -1.44 17.87 -4.87
N ALA A 98 -2.50 18.36 -5.50
CA ALA A 98 -3.66 18.91 -4.81
C ALA A 98 -4.35 17.86 -3.93
N ALA A 99 -4.57 16.65 -4.46
CA ALA A 99 -5.14 15.55 -3.70
C ALA A 99 -4.28 15.16 -2.49
N ARG A 100 -2.95 15.09 -2.66
CA ARG A 100 -2.02 14.67 -1.60
C ARG A 100 -1.78 15.74 -0.52
N LYS A 101 -2.12 17.00 -0.78
CA LYS A 101 -2.12 18.08 0.21
C LYS A 101 -3.30 18.01 1.17
N VAL A 102 -4.38 17.30 0.82
CA VAL A 102 -5.54 17.14 1.70
C VAL A 102 -5.13 16.23 2.87
N PRO A 103 -5.27 16.68 4.13
CA PRO A 103 -5.06 15.81 5.28
C PRO A 103 -5.95 14.58 5.17
N GLN A 104 -5.40 13.40 5.47
CA GLN A 104 -6.14 12.14 5.37
C GLN A 104 -6.71 11.88 3.96
N TRP A 105 -6.03 12.32 2.90
CA TRP A 105 -6.40 12.04 1.50
C TRP A 105 -6.72 10.55 1.26
N HIS A 106 -6.07 9.64 2.01
CA HIS A 106 -6.28 8.21 1.92
C HIS A 106 -7.67 7.76 2.40
N LEU A 107 -8.43 8.62 3.07
CA LEU A 107 -9.79 8.38 3.56
C LEU A 107 -10.87 8.98 2.67
N PHE A 108 -10.56 9.38 1.43
CA PHE A 108 -11.59 9.77 0.48
C PHE A 108 -12.65 8.66 0.32
N ALA A 109 -13.90 9.06 0.11
CA ALA A 109 -15.04 8.13 0.08
C ALA A 109 -14.83 6.97 -0.90
N TRP A 110 -14.34 7.25 -2.11
CA TRP A 110 -14.08 6.23 -3.13
C TRP A 110 -12.96 5.24 -2.73
N LEU A 111 -11.96 5.69 -1.96
CA LEU A 111 -10.89 4.83 -1.43
C LEU A 111 -11.43 3.93 -0.31
N ASN A 112 -12.27 4.47 0.58
CA ASN A 112 -12.95 3.68 1.59
C ASN A 112 -13.84 2.62 0.95
N GLU A 113 -14.64 3.00 -0.05
CA GLU A 113 -15.52 2.09 -0.78
C GLU A 113 -14.73 0.98 -1.49
N ASP A 114 -13.61 1.29 -2.13
CA ASP A 114 -12.71 0.28 -2.71
C ASP A 114 -12.26 -0.72 -1.65
N CYS A 115 -11.82 -0.23 -0.49
CA CYS A 115 -11.41 -1.09 0.62
C CYS A 115 -12.56 -1.99 1.10
N VAL A 116 -13.79 -1.47 1.21
CA VAL A 116 -14.97 -2.25 1.57
C VAL A 116 -15.25 -3.34 0.52
N ARG A 117 -15.26 -2.98 -0.77
CA ARG A 117 -15.56 -3.89 -1.88
C ARG A 117 -14.56 -5.05 -1.99
N ARG A 118 -13.29 -4.82 -1.61
CA ARG A 118 -12.25 -5.86 -1.53
C ARG A 118 -12.28 -6.68 -0.23
N GLY A 119 -13.27 -6.49 0.64
CA GLY A 119 -13.38 -7.19 1.93
C GLY A 119 -12.40 -6.69 3.00
N GLY A 120 -11.90 -5.46 2.85
CA GLY A 120 -10.92 -4.84 3.73
C GLY A 120 -11.50 -4.31 5.04
N CYS A 121 -10.63 -3.71 5.86
CA CYS A 121 -10.97 -3.26 7.21
C CYS A 121 -12.06 -2.18 7.26
N CYS A 122 -12.24 -1.41 6.19
CA CYS A 122 -13.25 -0.34 6.14
C CYS A 122 -14.69 -0.86 6.19
N GLY A 123 -14.92 -2.13 5.84
CA GLY A 123 -16.21 -2.80 6.01
C GLY A 123 -16.43 -3.39 7.41
N ARG A 124 -15.47 -3.20 8.34
CA ARG A 124 -15.49 -3.78 9.69
C ARG A 124 -15.37 -2.70 10.76
N ALA A 125 -15.65 -3.07 12.01
CA ALA A 125 -15.58 -2.16 13.16
C ALA A 125 -14.15 -1.89 13.67
N CYS A 126 -13.10 -2.55 13.15
CA CYS A 126 -11.74 -2.45 13.68
C CYS A 126 -11.12 -1.04 13.57
N GLY A 127 -11.59 -0.22 12.62
CA GLY A 127 -11.18 1.20 12.49
C GLY A 127 -9.71 1.44 12.16
N CYS A 128 -8.94 0.40 11.87
CA CYS A 128 -7.48 0.50 11.80
C CYS A 128 -6.98 1.28 10.56
N CYS A 129 -7.78 1.43 9.50
CA CYS A 129 -7.45 2.28 8.35
C CYS A 129 -7.45 3.78 8.66
N LYS A 130 -8.07 4.21 9.76
CA LYS A 130 -8.12 5.63 10.17
C LYS A 130 -6.98 6.01 11.12
N LYS A 131 -6.19 5.02 11.56
CA LYS A 131 -5.10 5.20 12.52
C LYS A 131 -3.76 5.20 11.77
N PRO A 132 -2.78 6.01 12.23
CA PRO A 132 -1.40 5.85 11.78
C PRO A 132 -0.95 4.40 11.95
N ARG A 133 -0.24 3.88 10.96
CA ARG A 133 0.24 2.48 10.94
C ARG A 133 1.68 2.36 11.40
N SER A 134 2.49 3.37 11.14
CA SER A 134 3.86 3.47 11.64
C SER A 134 4.04 4.83 12.28
N SER A 135 4.77 4.87 13.39
CA SER A 135 5.29 6.10 13.99
C SER A 135 6.66 6.48 13.42
N LEU A 136 7.32 5.55 12.72
CA LEU A 136 8.66 5.70 12.18
C LEU A 136 8.63 6.22 10.73
N GLN A 137 7.69 5.71 9.93
CA GLN A 137 7.64 5.98 8.51
C GLN A 137 6.72 7.17 8.19
N SER A 138 7.23 8.10 7.37
CA SER A 138 6.51 9.32 6.98
C SER A 138 5.54 9.14 5.81
N LYS A 139 5.59 7.99 5.12
CA LYS A 139 4.72 7.60 4.00
C LYS A 139 4.13 6.22 4.25
N GLY A 140 3.24 5.78 3.36
CA GLY A 140 2.54 4.48 3.49
C GLY A 140 1.13 4.58 4.05
N ASP A 141 0.62 5.81 4.23
CA ASP A 141 -0.79 6.04 4.48
C ASP A 141 -1.65 5.48 3.34
N GLY A 142 -2.59 4.60 3.70
CA GLY A 142 -3.44 3.92 2.74
C GLY A 142 -4.36 2.87 3.36
N HIS A 143 -5.25 2.33 2.53
CA HIS A 143 -6.11 1.22 2.90
C HIS A 143 -5.40 -0.13 2.85
N CYS A 144 -6.10 -1.16 3.32
CA CYS A 144 -5.58 -2.52 3.41
C CYS A 144 -5.01 -3.01 2.07
N THR A 145 -3.77 -3.48 2.16
CA THR A 145 -3.10 -4.35 1.20
C THR A 145 -3.21 -5.80 1.69
N ARG A 146 -2.66 -6.75 0.92
CA ARG A 146 -2.49 -8.14 1.36
C ARG A 146 -1.67 -8.27 2.65
N MET A 147 -0.84 -7.28 2.98
CA MET A 147 0.01 -7.27 4.17
C MET A 147 -0.66 -6.69 5.42
N CYS A 148 -1.96 -6.34 5.36
CA CYS A 148 -2.67 -5.83 6.53
C CYS A 148 -2.88 -6.92 7.59
N GLY A 149 -2.18 -6.84 8.73
CA GLY A 149 -2.31 -7.76 9.86
C GLY A 149 -3.77 -8.02 10.30
N CYS A 150 -4.57 -6.97 10.46
CA CYS A 150 -5.99 -7.10 10.81
C CYS A 150 -6.82 -7.86 9.77
N CYS A 151 -6.49 -7.74 8.47
CA CYS A 151 -7.14 -8.55 7.43
C CYS A 151 -6.63 -10.00 7.45
N MET A 152 -5.35 -10.23 7.72
CA MET A 152 -4.79 -11.58 7.85
C MET A 152 -5.43 -12.33 9.02
N GLU A 153 -5.48 -11.71 10.20
CA GLU A 153 -6.13 -12.24 11.41
C GLU A 153 -7.62 -12.49 11.18
N SER A 154 -8.35 -11.51 10.64
CA SER A 154 -9.79 -11.64 10.37
C SER A 154 -10.13 -12.75 9.37
N ARG A 155 -9.21 -13.06 8.46
CA ARG A 155 -9.40 -14.09 7.43
C ARG A 155 -9.01 -15.48 7.93
N GLY A 156 -8.01 -15.58 8.82
CA GLY A 156 -7.64 -16.83 9.48
C GLY A 156 -6.84 -17.83 8.64
N PHE A 157 -6.36 -17.45 7.45
CA PHE A 157 -5.54 -18.32 6.59
C PHE A 157 -4.55 -17.50 5.73
N SER A 158 -3.53 -18.15 5.15
CA SER A 158 -2.59 -17.53 4.21
C SER A 158 -3.15 -17.48 2.79
N LEU A 159 -2.97 -16.37 2.05
CA LEU A 159 -3.40 -16.29 0.64
C LEU A 159 -2.41 -17.05 -0.25
N ASN A 160 -2.94 -17.89 -1.15
CA ASN A 160 -2.16 -18.32 -2.33
C ASN A 160 -2.02 -17.17 -3.34
N GLU A 161 -1.21 -17.36 -4.39
CA GLU A 161 -0.94 -16.31 -5.38
C GLU A 161 -2.20 -15.75 -6.06
N GLU A 162 -3.15 -16.60 -6.43
CA GLU A 162 -4.40 -16.17 -7.06
C GLU A 162 -5.26 -15.35 -6.09
N GLN A 163 -5.36 -15.79 -4.84
CA GLN A 163 -6.09 -15.05 -3.82
C GLN A 163 -5.41 -13.71 -3.48
N GLN A 164 -4.09 -13.62 -3.55
CA GLN A 164 -3.37 -12.35 -3.39
C GLN A 164 -3.76 -11.35 -4.49
N LYS A 165 -3.84 -11.80 -5.74
CA LYS A 165 -4.31 -10.96 -6.86
C LYS A 165 -5.75 -10.49 -6.66
N LEU A 166 -6.62 -11.33 -6.09
CA LEU A 166 -8.02 -10.95 -5.82
C LEU A 166 -8.17 -9.93 -4.68
N CYS A 167 -7.39 -10.06 -3.61
CA CYS A 167 -7.44 -9.11 -2.49
C CYS A 167 -6.82 -7.74 -2.82
N GLN A 168 -5.94 -7.70 -3.81
CA GLN A 168 -5.23 -6.51 -4.24
C GLN A 168 -5.07 -6.52 -5.77
N PRO A 169 -6.17 -6.26 -6.50
CA PRO A 169 -6.16 -6.34 -7.95
C PRO A 169 -5.16 -5.33 -8.52
N THR A 170 -4.39 -5.78 -9.51
CA THR A 170 -3.48 -4.92 -10.25
C THR A 170 -4.31 -3.85 -10.95
N VAL A 171 -4.10 -2.59 -10.56
CA VAL A 171 -4.63 -1.46 -11.32
C VAL A 171 -3.84 -1.40 -12.62
N ASN A 172 -4.50 -1.42 -13.77
CA ASN A 172 -3.86 -1.22 -15.06
C ASN A 172 -4.39 0.07 -15.68
N VAL A 173 -3.62 1.14 -15.56
CA VAL A 173 -3.99 2.45 -16.12
C VAL A 173 -3.75 2.56 -17.62
N MET A 174 -3.15 1.53 -18.24
CA MET A 174 -2.94 1.44 -19.68
C MET A 174 -4.04 0.65 -20.40
N CYS A 175 -4.99 0.06 -19.67
CA CYS A 175 -6.11 -0.66 -20.26
C CYS A 175 -7.24 0.33 -20.61
N GLU A 176 -7.55 0.45 -21.90
CA GLU A 176 -8.78 1.11 -22.33
C GLU A 176 -9.97 0.37 -21.71
N ARG A 177 -10.85 1.07 -21.00
CA ARG A 177 -12.12 0.48 -20.55
C ARG A 177 -12.80 -0.06 -21.79
N ARG A 178 -13.04 -1.37 -21.85
CA ARG A 178 -14.07 -1.87 -22.76
C ARG A 178 -15.37 -1.32 -22.20
N ASP A 179 -15.97 -0.42 -22.96
CA ASP A 179 -17.30 0.09 -22.68
C ASP A 179 -18.23 -1.10 -22.38
N MET A 180 -18.89 -1.07 -21.22
CA MET A 180 -20.06 -1.90 -20.92
C MET A 180 -21.31 -1.13 -21.32
#